data_AF-A0A535QHT1-F1
#
_entry.id   AF-A0A535QHT1-F1
#
_cell.length_a   1.000
_cell.length_b   1.000
_cell.length_c   1.000
_cell.angle_alpha   90.00
_cell.angle_beta   90.00
_cell.angle_gamma   90.00
#
_symmetry.space_group_name_H-M   'P 1'
#
loop_
_entity.id
_entity.type
_entity.pdbx_description
1 polymer ?
#
loop_
_entity_poly.entity_id
_entity_poly.type
_entity_poly.pdbx_seq_one_letter_code
_entity_poly.pdbx_strand_id
1 'polypeptide(L)'
;MPDFTTGVVVIGGGSTGAGALRDLAMRGIDAMLIEKGDLASGTTGRSHGLLHSGGRYCVNDLAAAIECVEEGRILRRIARTAIEDTGGYFLSVTEEDEAWEPRFVEGCAKAGITCERISLDEARRREPALSKQVRTAFWLPEDGHLDPFYLVMGNVESARRRGAQVRTYTEVTGFTREGDRVTGVITRDAVTGEQTSIGCQAVINATGAWSGFVAKLLDVEVKVVPVKGVMVVLSHRLAHAAINRCHKPGDGDIVVPGLSVAILGTTARRVPHPEVLPIEWDEVRLMLEEGAMMLDGVTAARAMRAYAGVRPLYDLGAEAEGREMSRNFAVIDHEERDGVAGFTSIVGGKVTTYRLMAERVTHVVARKLGVTTPCSTADVPLNDRDDELDQLRHRPAQMGAPKPHLGEDYLKPLVCECELVRPEDADPWLEDPAVRGLEDMRRRTRAGMGPCQAAVCSYRLAGRLVTARHQDGAMATRAMADFLETRWRGVRHVFWGSQLRQAQVTTGLHLELFNLDRQLMLENRPPPVGEDHGVGLAEAAQATRPR
;
A
#
# COMPACT_ATOMS: atom_id res chain seq x y z
N MET A 1 26.80 -21.26 13.19
CA MET A 1 26.20 -21.41 11.85
C MET A 1 24.91 -20.63 11.85
N PRO A 2 24.53 -19.97 10.73
CA PRO A 2 23.29 -19.22 10.69
C PRO A 2 22.07 -20.17 10.75
N ASP A 3 20.95 -19.69 11.27
CA ASP A 3 19.72 -20.47 11.39
C ASP A 3 19.09 -20.74 10.01
N PHE A 4 19.24 -19.80 9.08
CA PHE A 4 18.83 -19.91 7.68
C PHE A 4 19.95 -19.44 6.75
N THR A 5 19.92 -19.87 5.48
CA THR A 5 20.85 -19.39 4.45
C THR A 5 20.12 -19.07 3.17
N THR A 6 20.59 -18.06 2.44
CA THR A 6 20.12 -17.74 1.10
C THR A 6 21.20 -17.03 0.27
N GLY A 7 21.06 -16.96 -1.05
CA GLY A 7 21.95 -16.16 -1.89
C GLY A 7 21.84 -14.65 -1.57
N VAL A 8 20.61 -14.12 -1.61
CA VAL A 8 20.33 -12.69 -1.41
C VAL A 8 19.20 -12.46 -0.42
N VAL A 9 19.41 -11.57 0.55
CA VAL A 9 18.32 -11.06 1.41
C VAL A 9 17.81 -9.73 0.84
N VAL A 10 16.50 -9.61 0.65
CA VAL A 10 15.83 -8.36 0.31
C VAL A 10 15.08 -7.85 1.54
N ILE A 11 15.45 -6.68 2.05
CA ILE A 11 14.79 -6.07 3.22
C ILE A 11 13.72 -5.09 2.74
N GLY A 12 12.46 -5.37 3.09
CA GLY A 12 11.29 -4.53 2.81
C GLY A 12 10.30 -5.16 1.82
N GLY A 13 9.07 -5.42 2.28
CA GLY A 13 7.94 -6.00 1.53
C GLY A 13 7.04 -4.98 0.84
N GLY A 14 7.58 -3.83 0.44
CA GLY A 14 6.90 -2.86 -0.43
C GLY A 14 7.02 -3.25 -1.92
N SER A 15 6.49 -2.39 -2.81
CA SER A 15 6.55 -2.62 -4.27
C SER A 15 7.97 -2.86 -4.79
N THR A 16 8.94 -2.06 -4.34
CA THR A 16 10.34 -2.17 -4.78
C THR A 16 10.97 -3.50 -4.35
N GLY A 17 10.84 -3.89 -3.08
CA GLY A 17 11.42 -5.14 -2.60
C GLY A 17 10.72 -6.38 -3.15
N ALA A 18 9.40 -6.35 -3.30
CA ALA A 18 8.67 -7.43 -3.97
C ALA A 18 9.08 -7.58 -5.45
N GLY A 19 9.25 -6.46 -6.16
CA GLY A 19 9.78 -6.47 -7.53
C GLY A 19 11.21 -7.00 -7.60
N ALA A 20 12.07 -6.63 -6.65
CA ALA A 20 13.46 -7.10 -6.60
C ALA A 20 13.52 -8.62 -6.31
N LEU A 21 12.72 -9.11 -5.35
CA LEU A 21 12.59 -10.54 -5.07
C LEU A 21 12.19 -11.32 -6.32
N ARG A 22 11.19 -10.81 -7.06
CA ARG A 22 10.74 -11.42 -8.31
C ARG A 22 11.83 -11.46 -9.37
N ASP A 23 12.53 -10.36 -9.59
CA ASP A 23 13.61 -10.32 -10.59
C ASP A 23 14.77 -11.27 -10.23
N LEU A 24 15.20 -11.30 -8.96
CA LEU A 24 16.21 -12.24 -8.48
C LEU A 24 15.80 -13.69 -8.75
N ALA A 25 14.57 -14.05 -8.39
CA ALA A 25 14.05 -15.40 -8.61
C ALA A 25 13.97 -15.75 -10.11
N MET A 26 13.59 -14.80 -10.97
CA MET A 26 13.56 -14.98 -12.42
C MET A 26 14.95 -15.15 -13.04
N ARG A 27 15.99 -14.62 -12.40
CA ARG A 27 17.39 -14.82 -12.80
C ARG A 27 18.02 -16.10 -12.25
N GLY A 28 17.26 -16.89 -11.46
CA GLY A 28 17.73 -18.11 -10.81
C GLY A 28 18.55 -17.84 -9.55
N ILE A 29 18.46 -16.66 -8.96
CA ILE A 29 19.16 -16.31 -7.72
C ILE A 29 18.26 -16.70 -6.54
N ASP A 30 18.77 -17.57 -5.68
CA ASP A 30 18.11 -17.90 -4.41
C ASP A 30 18.02 -16.64 -3.53
N ALA A 31 16.79 -16.29 -3.14
CA ALA A 31 16.50 -15.04 -2.47
C ALA A 31 15.40 -15.17 -1.43
N MET A 32 15.56 -14.41 -0.35
CA MET A 32 14.59 -14.30 0.74
C MET A 32 14.21 -12.84 0.98
N LEU A 33 12.91 -12.54 0.98
CA LEU A 33 12.39 -11.24 1.39
C LEU A 33 12.01 -11.24 2.87
N ILE A 34 12.44 -10.21 3.58
CA ILE A 34 12.16 -9.97 5.00
C ILE A 34 11.36 -8.68 5.14
N GLU A 35 10.19 -8.74 5.79
CA GLU A 35 9.32 -7.59 6.05
C GLU A 35 8.91 -7.53 7.52
N LYS A 36 9.03 -6.36 8.15
CA LYS A 36 8.79 -6.17 9.59
C LYS A 36 7.30 -6.22 9.97
N GLY A 37 6.40 -5.93 9.04
CA GLY A 37 4.95 -6.09 9.17
C GLY A 37 4.42 -7.12 8.17
N ASP A 38 3.24 -6.87 7.61
CA ASP A 38 2.77 -7.61 6.44
C ASP A 38 3.19 -6.90 5.14
N LEU A 39 3.10 -7.63 4.03
CA LEU A 39 3.37 -7.10 2.69
C LEU A 39 2.54 -5.84 2.41
N ALA A 40 3.15 -4.87 1.71
CA ALA A 40 2.55 -3.57 1.38
C ALA A 40 2.06 -2.73 2.59
N SER A 41 2.39 -3.07 3.84
CA SER A 41 1.93 -2.33 5.03
C SER A 41 2.58 -0.94 5.22
N GLY A 42 3.68 -0.67 4.50
CA GLY A 42 4.38 0.61 4.46
C GLY A 42 3.78 1.64 3.49
N THR A 43 4.63 2.36 2.77
CA THR A 43 4.20 3.43 1.83
C THR A 43 3.34 2.92 0.69
N THR A 44 3.66 1.76 0.11
CA THR A 44 2.98 1.19 -1.07
C THR A 44 1.46 1.05 -0.85
N GLY A 45 1.04 0.38 0.23
CA GLY A 45 -0.38 0.22 0.58
C GLY A 45 -1.03 1.46 1.20
N ARG A 46 -0.29 2.57 1.31
CA ARG A 46 -0.80 3.89 1.76
C ARG A 46 -0.71 4.94 0.64
N SER A 47 -0.64 4.52 -0.62
CA SER A 47 -0.82 5.38 -1.77
C SER A 47 -2.31 5.58 -2.09
N HIS A 48 -2.61 6.50 -3.00
CA HIS A 48 -3.94 6.70 -3.57
C HIS A 48 -4.22 5.80 -4.78
N GLY A 49 -3.24 4.98 -5.20
CA GLY A 49 -3.42 4.01 -6.29
C GLY A 49 -3.48 4.61 -7.69
N LEU A 50 -2.91 5.79 -7.95
CA LEU A 50 -2.85 6.34 -9.30
C LEU A 50 -1.74 5.66 -10.12
N LEU A 51 -2.12 5.02 -11.23
CA LEU A 51 -1.18 4.71 -12.31
C LEU A 51 -1.03 5.96 -13.18
N HIS A 52 -0.05 6.80 -12.88
CA HIS A 52 0.13 8.05 -13.64
C HIS A 52 1.02 7.85 -14.88
N SER A 53 0.62 8.48 -15.98
CA SER A 53 1.41 8.68 -17.21
C SER A 53 2.69 9.48 -17.00
N GLY A 54 2.76 10.26 -15.91
CA GLY A 54 3.83 11.24 -15.70
C GLY A 54 3.43 12.68 -16.03
N GLY A 55 2.16 12.94 -16.39
CA GLY A 55 1.66 14.29 -16.68
C GLY A 55 1.97 15.31 -15.57
N ARG A 56 1.95 14.89 -14.30
CA ARG A 56 2.33 15.74 -13.16
C ARG A 56 3.81 16.18 -13.14
N TYR A 57 4.69 15.45 -13.81
CA TYR A 57 6.13 15.69 -13.84
C TYR A 57 6.61 16.30 -15.16
N CYS A 58 5.80 16.23 -16.23
CA CYS A 58 6.23 16.54 -17.60
C CYS A 58 6.83 17.94 -17.79
N VAL A 59 6.52 18.90 -16.91
CA VAL A 59 7.08 20.27 -16.93
C VAL A 59 8.34 20.42 -16.10
N ASN A 60 8.45 19.73 -14.95
CA ASN A 60 9.50 19.99 -13.95
C ASN A 60 10.57 18.87 -13.89
N ASP A 61 10.24 17.66 -14.37
CA ASP A 61 11.12 16.49 -14.35
C ASP A 61 10.76 15.58 -15.56
N LEU A 62 11.27 15.97 -16.73
CA LEU A 62 10.97 15.29 -17.99
C LEU A 62 11.45 13.84 -18.00
N ALA A 63 12.62 13.56 -17.41
CA ALA A 63 13.16 12.21 -17.31
C ALA A 63 12.21 11.31 -16.50
N ALA A 64 11.75 11.78 -15.34
CA ALA A 64 10.75 11.06 -14.57
C ALA A 64 9.45 10.84 -15.35
N ALA A 65 9.00 11.83 -16.14
CA ALA A 65 7.78 11.69 -16.94
C ALA A 65 7.92 10.59 -18.01
N ILE A 66 9.05 10.55 -18.72
CA ILE A 66 9.36 9.51 -19.72
C ILE A 66 9.37 8.12 -19.09
N GLU A 67 10.08 7.96 -17.97
CA GLU A 67 10.12 6.67 -17.25
C GLU A 67 8.72 6.21 -16.83
N CYS A 68 7.84 7.14 -16.42
CA CYS A 68 6.49 6.81 -16.00
C CYS A 68 5.61 6.32 -17.13
N VAL A 69 5.65 6.96 -18.31
CA VAL A 69 4.83 6.53 -19.45
C VAL A 69 5.33 5.19 -20.01
N GLU A 70 6.64 4.98 -20.05
CA GLU A 70 7.25 3.72 -20.51
C GLU A 70 6.91 2.57 -19.56
N GLU A 71 7.15 2.73 -18.26
CA GLU A 71 6.82 1.70 -17.28
C GLU A 71 5.31 1.49 -17.20
N GLY A 72 4.49 2.54 -17.29
CA GLY A 72 3.03 2.41 -17.33
C GLY A 72 2.52 1.52 -18.48
N ARG A 73 3.17 1.54 -19.65
CA ARG A 73 2.88 0.63 -20.77
C ARG A 73 3.30 -0.81 -20.46
N ILE A 74 4.43 -1.00 -19.78
CA ILE A 74 4.90 -2.33 -19.34
C ILE A 74 3.97 -2.91 -18.28
N LEU A 75 3.61 -2.14 -17.25
CA LEU A 75 2.77 -2.56 -16.14
C LEU A 75 1.39 -3.01 -16.63
N ARG A 76 0.78 -2.33 -17.60
CA ARG A 76 -0.47 -2.78 -18.24
C ARG A 76 -0.37 -4.14 -18.91
N ARG A 77 0.82 -4.55 -19.37
CA ARG A 77 1.03 -5.89 -19.91
C ARG A 77 1.23 -6.92 -18.81
N ILE A 78 2.09 -6.62 -17.83
CA ILE A 78 2.55 -7.62 -16.85
C ILE A 78 1.64 -7.72 -15.61
N ALA A 79 0.95 -6.65 -15.23
CA ALA A 79 0.21 -6.53 -13.97
C ALA A 79 -1.28 -6.23 -14.20
N ARG A 80 -1.87 -6.79 -15.26
CA ARG A 80 -3.29 -6.59 -15.64
C ARG A 80 -4.27 -6.79 -14.50
N THR A 81 -4.00 -7.72 -13.58
CA THR A 81 -4.87 -8.02 -12.44
C THR A 81 -4.82 -6.98 -11.32
N ALA A 82 -3.81 -6.10 -11.34
CA ALA A 82 -3.67 -4.99 -10.41
C ALA A 82 -4.03 -3.63 -11.02
N ILE A 83 -4.40 -3.57 -12.31
CA ILE A 83 -4.62 -2.32 -13.03
C ILE A 83 -6.03 -2.26 -13.60
N GLU A 84 -6.67 -1.10 -13.41
CA GLU A 84 -7.90 -0.73 -14.10
C GLU A 84 -7.60 0.45 -15.02
N ASP A 85 -7.81 0.25 -16.32
CA ASP A 85 -7.56 1.23 -17.36
C ASP A 85 -8.67 2.29 -17.40
N THR A 86 -8.69 3.15 -16.38
CA THR A 86 -9.69 4.21 -16.24
C THR A 86 -9.40 5.44 -17.10
N GLY A 87 -8.15 5.58 -17.59
CA GLY A 87 -7.63 6.84 -18.09
C GLY A 87 -7.62 7.93 -17.01
N GLY A 88 -7.32 9.16 -17.42
CA GLY A 88 -7.33 10.31 -16.52
C GLY A 88 -7.62 11.63 -17.22
N TYR A 89 -8.13 12.57 -16.43
CA TYR A 89 -8.31 13.96 -16.82
C TYR A 89 -7.32 14.88 -16.10
N PHE A 90 -6.84 15.89 -16.81
CA PHE A 90 -6.21 17.07 -16.25
C PHE A 90 -7.13 18.27 -16.50
N LEU A 91 -7.62 18.89 -15.42
CA LEU A 91 -8.67 19.90 -15.45
C LEU A 91 -8.14 21.26 -15.01
N SER A 92 -8.45 22.30 -15.78
CA SER A 92 -8.28 23.70 -15.34
C SER A 92 -9.57 24.16 -14.68
N VAL A 93 -9.51 24.60 -13.42
CA VAL A 93 -10.68 25.10 -12.66
C VAL A 93 -10.57 26.58 -12.32
N THR A 94 -9.39 27.19 -12.51
CA THR A 94 -9.15 28.64 -12.39
C THR A 94 -8.47 29.19 -13.63
N GLU A 95 -8.42 30.51 -13.77
CA GLU A 95 -7.67 31.19 -14.84
C GLU A 95 -6.14 30.98 -14.70
N GLU A 96 -5.64 30.81 -13.48
CA GLU A 96 -4.23 30.48 -13.22
C GLU A 96 -3.87 29.09 -13.74
N ASP A 97 -4.78 28.11 -13.58
CA ASP A 97 -4.61 26.78 -14.15
C ASP A 97 -4.55 26.84 -15.69
N GLU A 98 -5.40 27.65 -16.33
CA GLU A 98 -5.40 27.84 -17.78
C GLU A 98 -4.07 28.42 -18.30
N ALA A 99 -3.44 29.32 -17.53
CA ALA A 99 -2.14 29.88 -17.86
C ALA A 99 -1.01 28.83 -17.82
N TRP A 100 -1.21 27.69 -17.13
CA TRP A 100 -0.26 26.58 -17.06
C TRP A 100 -0.37 25.61 -18.26
N GLU A 101 -1.52 25.57 -18.96
CA GLU A 101 -1.82 24.62 -20.03
C GLU A 101 -0.75 24.52 -21.12
N PRO A 102 -0.19 25.63 -21.67
CA PRO A 102 0.79 25.53 -22.74
C PRO A 102 2.04 24.75 -22.34
N ARG A 103 2.51 24.97 -21.09
CA ARG A 103 3.67 24.26 -20.53
C ARG A 103 3.34 22.78 -20.32
N PHE A 104 2.14 22.49 -19.82
CA PHE A 104 1.69 21.12 -19.60
C PHE A 104 1.59 20.33 -20.91
N VAL A 105 0.97 20.89 -21.95
CA VAL A 105 0.83 20.24 -23.26
C VAL A 105 2.20 20.03 -23.92
N GLU A 106 3.08 21.04 -23.88
CA GLU A 106 4.44 20.91 -24.39
C GLU A 106 5.24 19.83 -23.64
N GLY A 107 5.13 19.81 -22.31
CA GLY A 107 5.76 18.80 -21.47
C GLY A 107 5.28 17.39 -21.80
N CYS A 108 3.96 17.20 -21.96
CA CYS A 108 3.38 15.90 -22.36
C CYS A 108 3.91 15.44 -23.72
N ALA A 109 3.95 16.35 -24.70
CA ALA A 109 4.49 16.04 -26.02
C ALA A 109 5.97 15.62 -25.97
N LYS A 110 6.80 16.35 -25.21
CA LYS A 110 8.22 16.00 -25.02
C LYS A 110 8.42 14.66 -24.31
N ALA A 111 7.53 14.31 -23.38
CA ALA A 111 7.59 13.06 -22.64
C ALA A 111 7.02 11.86 -23.42
N GLY A 112 6.34 12.09 -24.56
CA GLY A 112 5.63 11.05 -25.29
C GLY A 112 4.33 10.58 -24.61
N ILE A 113 3.70 11.47 -23.84
CA ILE A 113 2.41 11.26 -23.18
C ILE A 113 1.30 11.76 -24.11
N THR A 114 0.29 10.92 -24.36
CA THR A 114 -0.89 11.33 -25.12
C THR A 114 -1.70 12.34 -24.30
N CYS A 115 -1.92 13.53 -24.85
CA CYS A 115 -2.66 14.61 -24.18
C CYS A 115 -3.64 15.23 -25.17
N GLU A 116 -4.93 14.91 -25.01
CA GLU A 116 -5.98 15.34 -25.92
C GLU A 116 -6.87 16.37 -25.23
N ARG A 117 -6.96 17.59 -25.78
CA ARG A 117 -7.96 18.56 -25.32
C ARG A 117 -9.33 18.09 -25.76
N ILE A 118 -10.25 17.89 -24.82
CA ILE A 118 -11.62 17.49 -25.11
C ILE A 118 -12.61 18.62 -24.79
N SER A 119 -13.78 18.63 -25.45
CA SER A 119 -14.83 19.60 -25.12
C SER A 119 -15.41 19.32 -23.74
N LEU A 120 -15.86 20.36 -23.04
CA LEU A 120 -16.48 20.19 -21.73
C LEU A 120 -17.79 19.39 -21.80
N ASP A 121 -18.54 19.48 -22.90
CA ASP A 121 -19.75 18.70 -23.11
C ASP A 121 -19.43 17.20 -23.26
N GLU A 122 -18.34 16.86 -23.95
CA GLU A 122 -17.82 15.50 -24.01
C GLU A 122 -17.38 15.02 -22.62
N ALA A 123 -16.58 15.83 -21.94
CA ALA A 123 -16.04 15.52 -20.63
C ALA A 123 -17.17 15.23 -19.64
N ARG A 124 -18.19 16.11 -19.57
CA ARG A 124 -19.35 15.97 -18.68
C ARG A 124 -20.28 14.83 -19.08
N ARG A 125 -20.31 14.45 -20.36
CA ARG A 125 -21.06 13.26 -20.79
C ARG A 125 -20.38 11.98 -20.30
N ARG A 126 -19.04 11.94 -20.32
CA ARG A 126 -18.25 10.81 -19.80
C ARG A 126 -18.23 10.78 -18.26
N GLU A 127 -18.12 11.95 -17.65
CA GLU A 127 -18.00 12.15 -16.21
C GLU A 127 -19.05 13.17 -15.72
N PRO A 128 -20.30 12.73 -15.46
CA PRO A 128 -21.40 13.63 -15.11
C PRO A 128 -21.19 14.44 -13.82
N ALA A 129 -20.28 14.00 -12.94
CA ALA A 129 -19.94 14.70 -11.72
C ALA A 129 -18.89 15.82 -11.93
N LEU A 130 -18.36 16.03 -13.14
CA LEU A 130 -17.41 17.14 -13.37
C LEU A 130 -18.03 18.47 -13.02
N SER A 131 -17.31 19.26 -12.22
CA SER A 131 -17.84 20.52 -11.73
C SER A 131 -18.16 21.50 -12.86
N LYS A 132 -19.16 22.34 -12.61
CA LYS A 132 -19.46 23.49 -13.49
C LYS A 132 -18.32 24.50 -13.54
N GLN A 133 -17.42 24.48 -12.56
CA GLN A 133 -16.23 25.33 -12.50
C GLN A 133 -15.12 24.92 -13.48
N VAL A 134 -15.17 23.70 -14.03
CA VAL A 134 -14.17 23.23 -15.01
C VAL A 134 -14.22 24.09 -16.27
N ARG A 135 -13.05 24.63 -16.64
CA ARG A 135 -12.84 25.55 -17.77
C ARG A 135 -12.22 24.85 -18.98
N THR A 136 -11.28 23.94 -18.73
CA THR A 136 -10.64 23.09 -19.74
C THR A 136 -10.47 21.67 -19.21
N ALA A 137 -10.50 20.68 -20.11
CA ALA A 137 -10.21 19.29 -19.81
C ALA A 137 -9.24 18.68 -20.85
N PHE A 138 -8.19 18.03 -20.36
CA PHE A 138 -7.27 17.21 -21.15
C PHE A 138 -7.43 15.75 -20.76
N TRP A 139 -7.59 14.88 -21.75
CA TRP A 139 -7.67 13.43 -21.59
C TRP A 139 -6.29 12.79 -21.79
N LEU A 140 -5.88 11.98 -20.82
CA LEU A 140 -4.64 11.20 -20.84
C LEU A 140 -5.00 9.70 -20.72
N PRO A 141 -4.96 8.93 -21.82
CA PRO A 141 -5.33 7.51 -21.79
C PRO A 141 -4.35 6.63 -21.01
N GLU A 142 -3.09 7.07 -20.84
CA GLU A 142 -2.08 6.34 -20.08
C GLU A 142 -2.20 6.47 -18.55
N ASP A 143 -3.07 7.35 -18.05
CA ASP A 143 -3.45 7.38 -16.63
C ASP A 143 -4.39 6.21 -16.29
N GLY A 144 -4.51 5.86 -15.01
CA GLY A 144 -5.36 4.76 -14.58
C GLY A 144 -5.38 4.54 -13.07
N HIS A 145 -6.03 3.47 -12.63
CA HIS A 145 -5.97 3.01 -11.25
C HIS A 145 -5.10 1.76 -11.13
N LEU A 146 -4.24 1.73 -10.11
CA LEU A 146 -3.40 0.61 -9.73
C LEU A 146 -3.69 0.24 -8.28
N ASP A 147 -4.08 -1.02 -8.06
CA ASP A 147 -4.23 -1.60 -6.74
C ASP A 147 -2.83 -1.99 -6.20
N PRO A 148 -2.31 -1.27 -5.19
CA PRO A 148 -0.95 -1.51 -4.70
C PRO A 148 -0.81 -2.86 -3.99
N PHE A 149 -1.91 -3.42 -3.45
CA PHE A 149 -1.85 -4.68 -2.74
C PHE A 149 -1.74 -5.85 -3.72
N TYR A 150 -2.56 -5.83 -4.78
CA TYR A 150 -2.49 -6.86 -5.83
C TYR A 150 -1.19 -6.81 -6.60
N LEU A 151 -0.63 -5.61 -6.80
CA LEU A 151 0.70 -5.48 -7.38
C LEU A 151 1.76 -6.20 -6.53
N VAL A 152 1.80 -5.94 -5.23
CA VAL A 152 2.81 -6.54 -4.33
C VAL A 152 2.61 -8.05 -4.21
N MET A 153 1.38 -8.50 -3.98
CA MET A 153 1.07 -9.93 -3.90
C MET A 153 1.42 -10.67 -5.20
N GLY A 154 1.09 -10.09 -6.36
CA GLY A 154 1.42 -10.69 -7.65
C GLY A 154 2.93 -10.85 -7.86
N ASN A 155 3.75 -9.88 -7.43
CA ASN A 155 5.20 -10.02 -7.49
C ASN A 155 5.72 -11.12 -6.54
N VAL A 156 5.22 -11.13 -5.29
CA VAL A 156 5.64 -12.13 -4.29
C VAL A 156 5.26 -13.55 -4.71
N GLU A 157 4.04 -13.77 -5.19
CA GLU A 157 3.60 -15.09 -5.62
C GLU A 157 4.34 -15.55 -6.89
N SER A 158 4.62 -14.64 -7.82
CA SER A 158 5.48 -14.92 -8.98
C SER A 158 6.88 -15.38 -8.55
N ALA A 159 7.45 -14.77 -7.50
CA ALA A 159 8.74 -15.15 -6.94
C ALA A 159 8.69 -16.49 -6.19
N ARG A 160 7.67 -16.70 -5.33
CA ARG A 160 7.48 -17.95 -4.57
C ARG A 160 7.33 -19.17 -5.48
N ARG A 161 6.62 -19.04 -6.61
CA ARG A 161 6.53 -20.08 -7.65
C ARG A 161 7.89 -20.47 -8.25
N ARG A 162 8.90 -19.61 -8.11
CA ARG A 162 10.29 -19.82 -8.55
C ARG A 162 11.23 -20.16 -7.40
N GLY A 163 10.70 -20.53 -6.23
CA GLY A 163 11.47 -20.97 -5.07
C GLY A 163 11.91 -19.85 -4.12
N ALA A 164 11.54 -18.59 -4.37
CA ALA A 164 11.88 -17.50 -3.47
C ALA A 164 11.13 -17.62 -2.13
N GLN A 165 11.78 -17.20 -1.05
CA GLN A 165 11.24 -17.26 0.30
C GLN A 165 10.77 -15.88 0.76
N VAL A 166 9.73 -15.84 1.61
CA VAL A 166 9.21 -14.59 2.17
C VAL A 166 8.89 -14.79 3.65
N ARG A 167 9.40 -13.89 4.50
CA ARG A 167 9.10 -13.84 5.93
C ARG A 167 8.55 -12.47 6.30
N THR A 168 7.25 -12.41 6.54
CA THR A 168 6.57 -11.25 7.13
C THR A 168 6.74 -11.24 8.64
N TYR A 169 6.44 -10.10 9.27
CA TYR A 169 6.56 -9.87 10.70
C TYR A 169 7.95 -10.23 11.27
N THR A 170 8.98 -10.06 10.44
CA THR A 170 10.37 -10.37 10.73
C THR A 170 11.17 -9.10 10.51
N GLU A 171 11.64 -8.48 11.60
CA GLU A 171 12.36 -7.21 11.54
C GLU A 171 13.87 -7.46 11.49
N VAL A 172 14.59 -6.83 10.58
CA VAL A 172 16.06 -6.81 10.62
C VAL A 172 16.52 -5.85 11.71
N THR A 173 17.26 -6.37 12.67
CA THR A 173 17.76 -5.64 13.84
C THR A 173 19.28 -5.45 13.83
N GLY A 174 19.98 -6.14 12.93
CA GLY A 174 21.43 -6.03 12.78
C GLY A 174 21.96 -6.83 11.60
N PHE A 175 23.29 -6.85 11.46
CA PHE A 175 24.00 -7.51 10.37
C PHE A 175 25.17 -8.32 10.90
N THR A 176 25.54 -9.39 10.20
CA THR A 176 26.80 -10.10 10.42
C THR A 176 27.83 -9.67 9.37
N ARG A 177 29.09 -9.51 9.77
CA ARG A 177 30.18 -9.04 8.90
C ARG A 177 31.46 -9.85 9.08
N GLU A 178 32.21 -9.97 7.99
CA GLU A 178 33.60 -10.43 7.96
C GLU A 178 34.46 -9.32 7.37
N GLY A 179 35.18 -8.58 8.22
CA GLY A 179 35.86 -7.36 7.80
C GLY A 179 34.87 -6.30 7.30
N ASP A 180 35.04 -5.86 6.05
CA ASP A 180 34.19 -4.88 5.39
C ASP A 180 32.92 -5.48 4.75
N ARG A 181 32.89 -6.81 4.58
CA ARG A 181 31.82 -7.55 3.89
C ARG A 181 30.68 -7.94 4.81
N VAL A 182 29.45 -7.62 4.41
CA VAL A 182 28.23 -8.15 5.00
C VAL A 182 28.04 -9.61 4.58
N THR A 183 27.81 -10.49 5.55
CA THR A 183 27.64 -11.95 5.35
C THR A 183 26.28 -12.47 5.80
N GLY A 184 25.40 -11.59 6.27
CA GLY A 184 24.09 -11.98 6.78
C GLY A 184 23.36 -10.87 7.53
N VAL A 185 22.15 -11.19 7.98
CA VAL A 185 21.28 -10.32 8.78
C VAL A 185 20.87 -11.00 10.08
N ILE A 186 20.68 -10.19 11.12
CA ILE A 186 20.07 -10.59 12.39
C ILE A 186 18.62 -10.09 12.35
N THR A 187 17.69 -10.97 12.68
CA THR A 187 16.26 -10.68 12.62
C THR A 187 15.58 -10.94 13.96
N ARG A 188 14.42 -10.32 14.15
CA ARG A 188 13.52 -10.53 15.30
C ARG A 188 12.08 -10.76 14.80
N ASP A 189 11.45 -11.85 15.23
CA ASP A 189 10.01 -12.04 14.99
C ASP A 189 9.20 -11.06 15.85
N ALA A 190 8.29 -10.32 15.23
CA ALA A 190 7.51 -9.26 15.89
C ALA A 190 6.46 -9.78 16.89
N VAL A 191 6.14 -11.08 16.88
CA VAL A 191 5.18 -11.73 17.77
C VAL A 191 5.88 -12.51 18.86
N THR A 192 6.84 -13.38 18.52
CA THR A 192 7.51 -14.22 19.52
C THR A 192 8.68 -13.52 20.20
N GLY A 193 9.23 -12.46 19.57
CA GLY A 193 10.46 -11.81 20.02
C GLY A 193 11.74 -12.63 19.77
N GLU A 194 11.61 -13.81 19.16
CA GLU A 194 12.73 -14.71 18.85
C GLU A 194 13.69 -14.02 17.88
N GLN A 195 14.99 -14.11 18.19
CA GLN A 195 16.05 -13.65 17.31
C GLN A 195 16.60 -14.80 16.49
N THR A 196 16.74 -14.59 15.19
CA THR A 196 17.35 -15.57 14.27
C THR A 196 18.34 -14.89 13.33
N SER A 197 19.26 -15.67 12.80
CA SER A 197 20.32 -15.23 11.89
C SER A 197 20.14 -15.84 10.50
N ILE A 198 20.34 -15.03 9.46
CA ILE A 198 20.23 -15.46 8.07
C ILE A 198 21.54 -15.14 7.36
N GLY A 199 22.30 -16.18 6.98
CA GLY A 199 23.53 -16.02 6.21
C GLY A 199 23.22 -15.77 4.73
N CYS A 200 23.94 -14.83 4.10
CA CYS A 200 23.77 -14.51 2.69
C CYS A 200 25.02 -13.90 2.04
N GLN A 201 25.06 -13.91 0.71
CA GLN A 201 26.16 -13.32 -0.07
C GLN A 201 25.97 -11.83 -0.35
N ALA A 202 24.72 -11.37 -0.42
CA ALA A 202 24.37 -9.97 -0.61
C ALA A 202 23.05 -9.59 0.05
N VAL A 203 22.90 -8.31 0.38
CA VAL A 203 21.69 -7.73 0.96
C VAL A 203 21.25 -6.52 0.14
N ILE A 204 19.95 -6.49 -0.22
CA ILE A 204 19.28 -5.34 -0.83
C ILE A 204 18.43 -4.64 0.25
N ASN A 205 18.75 -3.39 0.58
CA ASN A 205 17.91 -2.53 1.39
C ASN A 205 16.89 -1.79 0.51
N ALA A 206 15.65 -2.29 0.50
CA ALA A 206 14.51 -1.73 -0.21
C ALA A 206 13.42 -1.23 0.76
N THR A 207 13.83 -0.70 1.91
CA THR A 207 12.91 -0.34 3.01
C THR A 207 12.28 1.06 2.87
N GLY A 208 12.39 1.69 1.70
CA GLY A 208 11.69 2.94 1.39
C GLY A 208 12.04 4.05 2.38
N ALA A 209 11.03 4.54 3.12
CA ALA A 209 11.23 5.63 4.08
C ALA A 209 12.12 5.23 5.28
N TRP A 210 12.32 3.93 5.50
CA TRP A 210 13.17 3.38 6.55
C TRP A 210 14.61 3.13 6.09
N SER A 211 14.97 3.39 4.82
CA SER A 211 16.27 3.01 4.25
C SER A 211 17.46 3.59 5.03
N GLY A 212 17.36 4.83 5.49
CA GLY A 212 18.38 5.46 6.33
C GLY A 212 18.55 4.80 7.70
N PHE A 213 17.47 4.32 8.30
CA PHE A 213 17.50 3.64 9.61
C PHE A 213 18.15 2.26 9.49
N VAL A 214 17.84 1.52 8.42
CA VAL A 214 18.46 0.20 8.16
C VAL A 214 19.94 0.35 7.82
N ALA A 215 20.31 1.31 6.97
CA ALA A 215 21.72 1.56 6.65
C ALA A 215 22.55 1.97 7.88
N LYS A 216 21.93 2.71 8.82
CA LYS A 216 22.57 3.12 10.07
C LYS A 216 22.96 1.95 10.98
N LEU A 217 22.32 0.78 10.86
CA LEU A 217 22.73 -0.44 11.58
C LEU A 217 24.12 -0.96 11.11
N LEU A 218 24.63 -0.47 9.99
CA LEU A 218 25.97 -0.73 9.45
C LEU A 218 26.90 0.49 9.58
N ASP A 219 26.50 1.52 10.32
CA ASP A 219 27.18 2.82 10.42
C ASP A 219 27.33 3.55 9.06
N VAL A 220 26.41 3.29 8.13
CA VAL A 220 26.37 3.93 6.80
C VAL A 220 25.24 4.95 6.72
N GLU A 221 25.52 6.12 6.13
CA GLU A 221 24.52 7.17 5.96
C GLU A 221 23.73 7.03 4.65
N VAL A 222 22.40 7.04 4.74
CA VAL A 222 21.49 7.19 3.59
C VAL A 222 20.43 8.24 3.93
N LYS A 223 20.56 9.43 3.35
CA LYS A 223 19.73 10.60 3.65
C LYS A 223 18.35 10.51 2.98
N VAL A 224 17.37 9.99 3.72
CA VAL A 224 15.97 9.97 3.29
C VAL A 224 15.16 10.98 4.11
N VAL A 225 14.47 11.88 3.41
CA VAL A 225 13.56 12.87 3.99
C VAL A 225 12.13 12.32 3.93
N PRO A 226 11.51 11.95 5.06
CA PRO A 226 10.14 11.46 5.07
C PRO A 226 9.15 12.62 4.91
N VAL A 227 8.32 12.56 3.86
CA VAL A 227 7.25 13.53 3.60
C VAL A 227 5.90 12.83 3.68
N LYS A 228 5.13 13.18 4.72
CA LYS A 228 3.76 12.72 4.94
C LYS A 228 2.82 13.28 3.88
N GLY A 229 1.87 12.45 3.45
CA GLY A 229 0.70 12.89 2.69
C GLY A 229 -0.56 12.23 3.19
N VAL A 230 -1.60 13.04 3.40
CA VAL A 230 -2.94 12.62 3.81
C VAL A 230 -3.80 12.35 2.58
N MET A 231 -4.70 11.37 2.70
CA MET A 231 -5.75 11.06 1.74
C MET A 231 -7.08 10.85 2.47
N VAL A 232 -8.17 11.12 1.77
CA VAL A 232 -9.55 10.90 2.23
C VAL A 232 -10.26 9.95 1.28
N VAL A 233 -10.98 8.96 1.81
CA VAL A 233 -11.72 7.98 1.01
C VAL A 233 -13.22 8.28 1.10
N LEU A 234 -13.88 8.46 -0.04
CA LEU A 234 -15.33 8.61 -0.15
C LEU A 234 -16.02 7.28 -0.42
N SER A 235 -17.28 7.20 0.03
CA SER A 235 -18.09 5.98 -0.03
C SER A 235 -18.45 5.43 -1.39
N HIS A 236 -18.28 6.21 -2.45
CA HIS A 236 -18.52 5.77 -3.80
C HIS A 236 -17.61 6.51 -4.78
N ARG A 237 -17.41 5.94 -5.97
CA ARG A 237 -16.81 6.65 -7.10
C ARG A 237 -17.70 7.81 -7.53
N LEU A 238 -17.09 8.98 -7.71
CA LEU A 238 -17.74 10.16 -8.31
C LEU A 238 -17.40 10.29 -9.80
N ALA A 239 -16.27 9.73 -10.22
CA ALA A 239 -15.82 9.69 -11.60
C ALA A 239 -15.34 8.26 -11.94
N HIS A 240 -15.43 7.89 -13.21
CA HIS A 240 -14.83 6.66 -13.74
C HIS A 240 -13.33 6.82 -13.91
N ALA A 241 -12.87 7.94 -14.47
CA ALA A 241 -11.46 8.28 -14.68
C ALA A 241 -10.78 8.85 -13.43
N ALA A 242 -9.44 8.79 -13.40
CA ALA A 242 -8.65 9.59 -12.48
C ALA A 242 -8.81 11.08 -12.81
N ILE A 243 -9.00 11.93 -11.80
CA ILE A 243 -9.16 13.38 -11.99
C ILE A 243 -7.96 14.08 -11.35
N ASN A 244 -7.26 14.89 -12.14
CA ASN A 244 -6.13 15.68 -11.72
C ASN A 244 -6.39 17.16 -12.05
N ARG A 245 -5.86 18.07 -11.24
CA ARG A 245 -5.85 19.50 -11.58
C ARG A 245 -4.66 19.83 -12.49
N CYS A 246 -4.89 20.62 -13.53
CA CYS A 246 -3.91 21.01 -14.53
C CYS A 246 -3.14 22.27 -14.11
N HIS A 247 -2.29 22.15 -13.08
CA HIS A 247 -1.53 23.28 -12.54
C HIS A 247 -0.16 22.86 -12.00
N LYS A 248 0.61 23.81 -11.48
CA LYS A 248 1.83 23.47 -10.71
C LYS A 248 1.42 22.56 -9.54
N PRO A 249 2.06 21.38 -9.36
CA PRO A 249 1.67 20.37 -8.37
C PRO A 249 1.25 20.90 -6.97
N GLY A 250 -0.04 20.80 -6.61
CA GLY A 250 -0.65 21.37 -5.39
C GLY A 250 -1.23 20.34 -4.39
N ASP A 251 -1.57 20.76 -3.17
CA ASP A 251 -2.21 19.86 -2.18
C ASP A 251 -3.67 19.59 -2.60
N GLY A 252 -4.15 18.35 -2.45
CA GLY A 252 -5.56 17.99 -2.72
C GLY A 252 -5.98 17.90 -4.20
N ASP A 253 -5.02 17.97 -5.12
CA ASP A 253 -5.21 18.14 -6.55
C ASP A 253 -5.53 16.87 -7.36
N ILE A 254 -5.81 15.73 -6.69
CA ILE A 254 -6.03 14.42 -7.32
C ILE A 254 -7.22 13.69 -6.69
N VAL A 255 -8.09 13.13 -7.52
CA VAL A 255 -9.13 12.16 -7.13
C VAL A 255 -8.92 10.88 -7.94
N VAL A 256 -8.67 9.76 -7.25
CA VAL A 256 -8.47 8.45 -7.89
C VAL A 256 -9.70 7.56 -7.72
N PRO A 257 -10.20 6.95 -8.80
CA PRO A 257 -11.25 5.93 -8.74
C PRO A 257 -10.67 4.61 -8.20
N GLY A 258 -10.95 4.26 -6.95
CA GLY A 258 -10.53 2.99 -6.34
C GLY A 258 -11.65 1.95 -6.29
N LEU A 259 -11.82 1.15 -7.34
CA LEU A 259 -12.93 0.19 -7.55
C LEU A 259 -14.34 0.73 -7.30
N SER A 260 -14.85 0.65 -6.07
CA SER A 260 -16.17 1.18 -5.71
C SER A 260 -16.08 2.56 -5.06
N VAL A 261 -14.89 3.02 -4.66
CA VAL A 261 -14.66 4.23 -3.86
C VAL A 261 -13.90 5.30 -4.63
N ALA A 262 -13.89 6.54 -4.13
CA ALA A 262 -13.00 7.59 -4.62
C ALA A 262 -11.98 7.96 -3.52
N ILE A 263 -10.73 8.17 -3.91
CA ILE A 263 -9.64 8.54 -3.00
C ILE A 263 -9.14 9.93 -3.38
N LEU A 264 -9.32 10.90 -2.49
CA LEU A 264 -8.83 12.26 -2.62
C LEU A 264 -7.45 12.35 -2.02
N GLY A 265 -6.54 12.98 -2.73
CA GLY A 265 -5.17 13.16 -2.28
C GLY A 265 -4.47 14.30 -3.01
N THR A 266 -3.39 14.83 -2.47
CA THR A 266 -2.79 14.51 -1.16
C THR A 266 -2.03 15.72 -0.64
N THR A 267 -1.72 15.74 0.65
CA THR A 267 -0.83 16.75 1.25
C THR A 267 0.65 16.40 1.10
N ALA A 268 1.52 17.36 1.36
CA ALA A 268 2.96 17.14 1.50
C ALA A 268 3.53 17.92 2.71
N ARG A 269 3.83 17.21 3.80
CA ARG A 269 4.42 17.79 5.02
C ARG A 269 5.61 16.96 5.50
N ARG A 270 6.75 17.60 5.75
CA ARG A 270 7.93 16.92 6.34
C ARG A 270 7.58 16.44 7.75
N VAL A 271 8.06 15.25 8.11
CA VAL A 271 7.91 14.68 9.45
C VAL A 271 9.27 14.26 10.00
N PRO A 272 9.46 14.16 11.32
CA PRO A 272 10.75 13.77 11.89
C PRO A 272 11.05 12.28 11.74
N HIS A 273 10.02 11.45 11.58
CA HIS A 273 10.15 9.99 11.51
C HIS A 273 9.06 9.39 10.61
N PRO A 274 9.37 8.35 9.80
CA PRO A 274 8.39 7.67 8.93
C PRO A 274 7.14 7.11 9.63
N GLU A 275 7.20 6.89 10.94
CA GLU A 275 6.08 6.36 11.75
C GLU A 275 5.24 7.46 12.41
N VAL A 276 5.69 8.72 12.37
CA VAL A 276 4.96 9.87 12.90
C VAL A 276 4.09 10.43 11.79
N LEU A 277 2.84 9.94 11.71
CA LEU A 277 1.89 10.28 10.64
C LEU A 277 0.57 10.84 11.21
N PRO A 278 0.59 11.98 11.92
CA PRO A 278 -0.63 12.62 12.39
C PRO A 278 -1.50 13.05 11.19
N ILE A 279 -2.81 13.06 11.37
CA ILE A 279 -3.76 13.54 10.37
C ILE A 279 -4.52 14.68 11.01
N GLU A 280 -4.23 15.89 10.54
CA GLU A 280 -4.86 17.11 11.03
C GLU A 280 -6.16 17.37 10.27
N TRP A 281 -7.11 18.04 10.94
CA TRP A 281 -8.43 18.31 10.35
C TRP A 281 -8.35 19.28 9.16
N ASP A 282 -7.41 20.22 9.18
CA ASP A 282 -7.18 21.16 8.06
C ASP A 282 -6.72 20.43 6.79
N GLU A 283 -5.93 19.37 6.90
CA GLU A 283 -5.54 18.52 5.78
C GLU A 283 -6.76 17.77 5.21
N VAL A 284 -7.63 17.24 6.07
CA VAL A 284 -8.86 16.55 5.64
C VAL A 284 -9.82 17.53 4.95
N ARG A 285 -10.02 18.71 5.54
CA ARG A 285 -10.82 19.80 4.94
C ARG A 285 -10.27 20.19 3.57
N LEU A 286 -8.96 20.39 3.45
CA LEU A 286 -8.31 20.75 2.19
C LEU A 286 -8.55 19.71 1.09
N MET A 287 -8.47 18.41 1.40
CA MET A 287 -8.77 17.36 0.42
C MET A 287 -10.20 17.47 -0.10
N LEU A 288 -11.17 17.75 0.77
CA LEU A 288 -12.58 17.88 0.40
C LEU A 288 -12.84 19.16 -0.42
N GLU A 289 -12.21 20.27 -0.05
CA GLU A 289 -12.35 21.55 -0.75
C GLU A 289 -11.76 21.50 -2.18
N GLU A 290 -10.53 21.05 -2.34
CA GLU A 290 -9.88 20.93 -3.66
C GLU A 290 -10.59 19.89 -4.53
N GLY A 291 -11.00 18.76 -3.95
CA GLY A 291 -11.82 17.78 -4.65
C GLY A 291 -13.13 18.37 -5.18
N ALA A 292 -13.80 19.21 -4.38
CA ALA A 292 -15.07 19.84 -4.74
C ALA A 292 -14.95 20.90 -5.85
N MET A 293 -13.75 21.44 -6.10
CA MET A 293 -13.49 22.29 -7.26
C MET A 293 -13.55 21.50 -8.57
N MET A 294 -13.12 20.23 -8.54
CA MET A 294 -13.04 19.36 -9.72
C MET A 294 -14.32 18.53 -9.93
N LEU A 295 -14.94 18.07 -8.85
CA LEU A 295 -16.10 17.16 -8.89
C LEU A 295 -17.22 17.64 -7.98
N ASP A 296 -18.40 17.83 -8.56
CA ASP A 296 -19.65 18.03 -7.84
C ASP A 296 -19.98 16.75 -7.03
N GLY A 297 -20.52 16.93 -5.82
CA GLY A 297 -20.89 15.81 -4.94
C GLY A 297 -19.81 15.35 -3.96
N VAL A 298 -18.56 15.82 -4.06
CA VAL A 298 -17.48 15.52 -3.09
C VAL A 298 -17.91 15.84 -1.65
N THR A 299 -18.50 17.00 -1.41
CA THR A 299 -18.93 17.44 -0.07
C THR A 299 -20.20 16.74 0.41
N ALA A 300 -21.02 16.21 -0.50
CA ALA A 300 -22.23 15.46 -0.17
C ALA A 300 -21.94 13.97 0.07
N ALA A 301 -20.89 13.44 -0.56
CA ALA A 301 -20.47 12.06 -0.40
C ALA A 301 -19.95 11.81 1.03
N ARG A 302 -20.27 10.63 1.58
CA ARG A 302 -19.77 10.22 2.89
C ARG A 302 -18.25 9.96 2.81
N ALA A 303 -17.47 10.77 3.51
CA ALA A 303 -16.07 10.47 3.81
C ALA A 303 -16.01 9.34 4.84
N MET A 304 -15.37 8.22 4.49
CA MET A 304 -15.41 7.00 5.29
C MET A 304 -14.20 6.82 6.19
N ARG A 305 -13.04 7.27 5.71
CA ARG A 305 -11.79 7.28 6.47
C ARG A 305 -10.82 8.29 5.88
N ALA A 306 -9.89 8.75 6.71
CA ALA A 306 -8.65 9.33 6.25
C ALA A 306 -7.47 8.39 6.57
N TYR A 307 -6.40 8.50 5.82
CA TYR A 307 -5.15 7.81 6.11
C TYR A 307 -3.96 8.63 5.62
N ALA A 308 -2.78 8.39 6.18
CA ALA A 308 -1.55 9.06 5.79
C ALA A 308 -0.50 8.05 5.35
N GLY A 309 0.21 8.35 4.28
CA GLY A 309 1.41 7.65 3.83
C GLY A 309 2.64 8.54 3.96
N VAL A 310 3.83 7.95 3.81
CA VAL A 310 5.11 8.67 3.85
C VAL A 310 5.90 8.44 2.57
N ARG A 311 6.34 9.52 1.93
CA ARG A 311 7.16 9.49 0.73
C ARG A 311 8.65 9.46 1.12
N PRO A 312 9.45 8.52 0.59
CA PRO A 312 10.88 8.47 0.86
C PRO A 312 11.63 9.36 -0.13
N LEU A 313 11.68 10.67 0.13
CA LEU A 313 12.42 11.58 -0.76
C LEU A 313 13.91 11.46 -0.47
N TYR A 314 14.71 11.15 -1.50
CA TYR A 314 16.15 11.06 -1.36
C TYR A 314 16.79 12.42 -1.58
N ASP A 315 17.61 12.87 -0.64
CA ASP A 315 18.33 14.12 -0.77
C ASP A 315 19.61 13.90 -1.60
N LEU A 316 19.58 14.40 -2.84
CA LEU A 316 20.72 14.39 -3.76
C LEU A 316 21.64 15.61 -3.58
N GLY A 317 21.45 16.43 -2.54
CA GLY A 317 22.24 17.63 -2.25
C GLY A 317 21.73 18.90 -2.94
N ALA A 318 20.47 18.93 -3.37
CA ALA A 318 19.82 20.13 -3.90
C ALA A 318 18.88 20.74 -2.85
N GLU A 319 18.92 22.06 -2.66
CA GLU A 319 18.09 22.87 -1.74
C GLU A 319 16.58 22.89 -2.13
N ALA A 320 16.01 21.77 -2.57
CA ALA A 320 14.61 21.67 -2.93
C ALA A 320 13.75 21.30 -1.72
N GLU A 321 12.61 21.98 -1.54
CA GLU A 321 11.69 21.73 -0.45
C GLU A 321 10.48 20.88 -0.86
N GLY A 322 10.13 19.89 -0.03
CA GLY A 322 8.87 19.15 -0.13
C GLY A 322 8.60 18.52 -1.50
N ARG A 323 7.68 19.13 -2.25
CA ARG A 323 7.18 18.62 -3.55
C ARG A 323 8.15 18.86 -4.71
N GLU A 324 9.11 19.75 -4.54
CA GLU A 324 10.10 20.12 -5.56
C GLU A 324 11.33 19.21 -5.53
N MET A 325 11.51 18.39 -4.49
CA MET A 325 12.56 17.39 -4.44
C MET A 325 12.36 16.34 -5.55
N SER A 326 13.44 15.99 -6.25
CA SER A 326 13.42 15.01 -7.33
C SER A 326 12.77 13.71 -6.86
N ARG A 327 11.88 13.17 -7.70
CA ARG A 327 11.26 11.86 -7.48
C ARG A 327 12.00 10.74 -8.20
N ASN A 328 13.23 11.00 -8.62
CA ASN A 328 14.08 9.96 -9.16
C ASN A 328 14.48 9.00 -8.04
N PHE A 329 14.71 7.75 -8.43
CA PHE A 329 15.28 6.77 -7.52
C PHE A 329 16.80 6.75 -7.68
N ALA A 330 17.48 6.25 -6.66
CA ALA A 330 18.93 6.03 -6.70
C ALA A 330 19.24 4.62 -6.22
N VAL A 331 20.09 3.92 -6.98
CA VAL A 331 20.75 2.70 -6.52
C VAL A 331 22.09 3.11 -5.93
N ILE A 332 22.35 2.67 -4.70
CA ILE A 332 23.57 2.98 -3.96
C ILE A 332 24.34 1.68 -3.78
N ASP A 333 25.46 1.55 -4.48
CA ASP A 333 26.45 0.51 -4.23
C ASP A 333 27.36 0.94 -3.06
N HIS A 334 27.14 0.36 -1.89
CA HIS A 334 27.86 0.73 -0.68
C HIS A 334 29.31 0.23 -0.65
N GLU A 335 29.68 -0.72 -1.51
CA GLU A 335 31.07 -1.14 -1.66
C GLU A 335 31.89 -0.02 -2.31
N GLU A 336 31.36 0.55 -3.39
CA GLU A 336 32.00 1.65 -4.12
C GLU A 336 31.95 2.97 -3.32
N ARG A 337 30.81 3.27 -2.67
CA ARG A 337 30.60 4.55 -1.98
C ARG A 337 31.18 4.58 -0.57
N ASP A 338 31.01 3.51 0.20
CA ASP A 338 31.25 3.49 1.65
C ASP A 338 32.24 2.41 2.09
N GLY A 339 32.76 1.60 1.16
CA GLY A 339 33.63 0.45 1.50
C GLY A 339 32.90 -0.66 2.25
N VAL A 340 31.59 -0.84 2.04
CA VAL A 340 30.78 -1.91 2.64
C VAL A 340 30.34 -2.92 1.59
N ALA A 341 31.12 -3.99 1.42
CA ALA A 341 30.82 -5.04 0.44
C ALA A 341 29.57 -5.85 0.83
N GLY A 342 28.83 -6.32 -0.18
CA GLY A 342 27.63 -7.15 0.02
C GLY A 342 26.36 -6.39 0.45
N PHE A 343 26.36 -5.05 0.47
CA PHE A 343 25.19 -4.24 0.81
C PHE A 343 24.86 -3.25 -0.32
N THR A 344 23.59 -3.17 -0.72
CA THR A 344 23.12 -2.23 -1.76
C THR A 344 21.77 -1.64 -1.34
N SER A 345 21.61 -0.32 -1.46
CA SER A 345 20.33 0.34 -1.15
C SER A 345 19.63 0.85 -2.40
N ILE A 346 18.29 0.84 -2.38
CA ILE A 346 17.44 1.50 -3.36
C ILE A 346 16.50 2.48 -2.65
N VAL A 347 16.60 3.76 -3.01
CA VAL A 347 15.87 4.87 -2.38
C VAL A 347 15.15 5.73 -3.42
N GLY A 348 14.15 6.50 -2.97
CA GLY A 348 13.35 7.35 -3.85
C GLY A 348 12.35 6.56 -4.70
N GLY A 349 12.02 7.12 -5.86
CA GLY A 349 11.16 6.48 -6.85
C GLY A 349 9.65 6.52 -6.55
N LYS A 350 8.91 5.76 -7.35
CA LYS A 350 7.44 5.77 -7.43
C LYS A 350 6.94 4.35 -7.61
N VAL A 351 5.68 4.09 -7.25
CA VAL A 351 5.06 2.78 -7.51
C VAL A 351 5.02 2.50 -9.02
N THR A 352 4.73 3.49 -9.87
CA THR A 352 4.73 3.31 -11.34
C THR A 352 6.07 2.81 -11.89
N THR A 353 7.20 3.19 -11.29
CA THR A 353 8.55 2.83 -11.76
C THR A 353 9.17 1.69 -10.95
N TYR A 354 8.39 0.96 -10.14
CA TYR A 354 8.93 -0.02 -9.20
C TYR A 354 9.71 -1.15 -9.90
N ARG A 355 9.27 -1.56 -11.10
CA ARG A 355 9.88 -2.67 -11.85
C ARG A 355 11.24 -2.24 -12.39
N LEU A 356 11.35 -1.06 -12.98
CA LEU A 356 12.64 -0.46 -13.35
C LEU A 356 13.57 -0.31 -12.13
N MET A 357 13.06 0.15 -10.98
CA MET A 357 13.85 0.24 -9.75
C MET A 357 14.41 -1.12 -9.32
N ALA A 358 13.55 -2.15 -9.34
CA ALA A 358 13.92 -3.52 -9.02
C ALA A 358 14.97 -4.08 -9.99
N GLU A 359 14.81 -3.86 -11.29
CA GLU A 359 15.77 -4.26 -12.31
C GLU A 359 17.15 -3.64 -12.07
N ARG A 360 17.18 -2.34 -11.77
CA ARG A 360 18.44 -1.60 -11.57
C ARG A 360 19.19 -2.07 -10.33
N VAL A 361 18.51 -2.24 -9.19
CA VAL A 361 19.17 -2.67 -7.95
C VAL A 361 19.63 -4.13 -8.03
N THR A 362 18.83 -5.01 -8.63
CA THR A 362 19.20 -6.42 -8.77
C THR A 362 20.26 -6.63 -9.84
N HIS A 363 20.37 -5.76 -10.85
CA HIS A 363 21.46 -5.80 -11.82
C HIS A 363 22.84 -5.62 -11.14
N VAL A 364 22.93 -4.70 -10.18
CA VAL A 364 24.17 -4.50 -9.38
C VAL A 364 24.52 -5.77 -8.61
N VAL A 365 23.54 -6.38 -7.92
CA VAL A 365 23.75 -7.60 -7.15
C VAL A 365 24.08 -8.80 -8.04
N ALA A 366 23.33 -9.01 -9.13
CA ALA A 366 23.57 -10.10 -10.07
C ALA A 366 24.98 -10.05 -10.67
N ARG A 367 25.45 -8.85 -11.05
CA ARG A 367 26.82 -8.62 -11.52
C ARG A 367 27.87 -9.06 -10.49
N LYS A 368 27.68 -8.69 -9.21
CA LYS A 368 28.60 -9.06 -8.12
C LYS A 368 28.61 -10.56 -7.82
N LEU A 369 27.48 -11.23 -8.02
CA LEU A 369 27.36 -12.69 -7.88
C LEU A 369 27.81 -13.46 -9.14
N GLY A 370 28.23 -12.77 -10.20
CA GLY A 370 28.63 -13.40 -11.46
C GLY A 370 27.46 -14.00 -12.27
N VAL A 371 26.23 -13.59 -11.98
CA VAL A 371 25.02 -14.07 -12.68
C VAL A 371 24.78 -13.22 -13.92
N THR A 372 24.82 -13.85 -15.09
CA THR A 372 24.68 -13.19 -16.40
C THR A 372 23.27 -13.25 -16.99
N THR A 373 22.33 -13.95 -16.33
CA THR A 373 20.93 -14.02 -16.76
C THR A 373 20.32 -12.62 -16.85
N PRO A 374 19.79 -12.21 -18.03
CA PRO A 374 19.21 -10.88 -18.21
C PRO A 374 17.88 -10.74 -17.46
N CYS A 375 17.47 -9.50 -17.17
CA CYS A 375 16.14 -9.22 -16.65
C CYS A 375 15.10 -9.50 -17.73
N SER A 376 14.03 -10.22 -17.38
CA SER A 376 12.86 -10.45 -18.26
C SER A 376 11.55 -10.01 -17.61
N THR A 377 11.62 -9.21 -16.53
CA THR A 377 10.45 -8.81 -15.74
C THR A 377 9.46 -7.94 -16.50
N ALA A 378 9.89 -7.29 -17.60
CA ALA A 378 9.05 -6.46 -18.46
C ALA A 378 8.19 -7.25 -19.46
N ASP A 379 8.51 -8.54 -19.66
CA ASP A 379 7.88 -9.39 -20.67
C ASP A 379 7.00 -10.49 -20.04
N VAL A 380 7.34 -10.90 -18.82
CA VAL A 380 6.61 -11.96 -18.11
C VAL A 380 5.51 -11.34 -17.23
N PRO A 381 4.25 -11.78 -17.35
CA PRO A 381 3.19 -11.38 -16.43
C PRO A 381 3.45 -11.76 -14.97
N LEU A 382 2.86 -11.02 -14.03
CA LEU A 382 2.89 -11.34 -12.61
C LEU A 382 2.18 -12.68 -12.35
N ASN A 383 1.08 -12.91 -13.06
CA ASN A 383 0.43 -14.21 -13.11
C ASN A 383 0.81 -14.94 -14.40
N ASP A 384 1.77 -15.85 -14.29
CA ASP A 384 2.29 -16.70 -15.36
C ASP A 384 1.56 -18.03 -15.48
N ARG A 385 0.45 -18.21 -14.75
CA ARG A 385 -0.50 -19.31 -14.93
C ARG A 385 -1.88 -18.77 -15.29
N ASP A 386 -2.57 -19.48 -16.17
CA ASP A 386 -3.96 -19.21 -16.55
C ASP A 386 -4.93 -19.71 -15.46
N ASP A 387 -4.64 -19.36 -14.20
CA ASP A 387 -5.41 -19.85 -13.05
C ASP A 387 -6.65 -18.93 -12.85
N GLU A 388 -7.86 -19.50 -12.98
CA GLU A 388 -9.17 -18.82 -12.92
C GLU A 388 -9.36 -17.89 -11.71
N LEU A 389 -8.64 -18.15 -10.60
CA LEU A 389 -8.61 -17.36 -9.36
C LEU A 389 -8.32 -15.86 -9.56
N ASP A 390 -7.60 -15.49 -10.63
CA ASP A 390 -7.25 -14.10 -10.92
C ASP A 390 -8.27 -13.40 -11.83
N GLN A 391 -9.10 -14.15 -12.58
CA GLN A 391 -10.21 -13.59 -13.36
C GLN A 391 -11.34 -13.09 -12.45
N LEU A 392 -11.49 -13.69 -11.26
CA LEU A 392 -12.45 -13.31 -10.22
C LEU A 392 -12.22 -11.89 -9.67
N ARG A 393 -11.00 -11.34 -9.85
CA ARG A 393 -10.53 -10.26 -8.99
C ARG A 393 -10.96 -8.86 -9.39
N HIS A 394 -11.15 -8.48 -10.67
CA HIS A 394 -11.66 -7.13 -11.01
C HIS A 394 -12.25 -7.03 -12.41
N ARG A 395 -13.56 -6.79 -12.51
CA ARG A 395 -14.15 -5.84 -13.48
C ARG A 395 -15.46 -5.27 -12.94
N PRO A 396 -15.45 -4.10 -12.26
CA PRO A 396 -16.57 -3.18 -12.25
C PRO A 396 -16.44 -2.18 -13.43
N ALA A 397 -15.87 -2.59 -14.56
CA ALA A 397 -15.53 -1.72 -15.69
C ALA A 397 -16.75 -1.03 -16.34
N GLN A 398 -17.96 -1.29 -15.84
CA GLN A 398 -19.15 -0.52 -16.12
C GLN A 398 -19.94 -0.39 -14.81
N MET A 399 -20.42 0.81 -14.47
CA MET A 399 -21.47 0.93 -13.47
C MET A 399 -22.62 0.00 -13.89
N GLY A 400 -22.90 -1.03 -13.08
CA GLY A 400 -23.91 -2.04 -13.39
C GLY A 400 -23.42 -3.33 -14.07
N ALA A 401 -22.11 -3.49 -14.35
CA ALA A 401 -21.56 -4.78 -14.74
C ALA A 401 -21.18 -5.61 -13.49
N PRO A 402 -21.73 -6.82 -13.33
CA PRO A 402 -21.32 -7.71 -12.25
C PRO A 402 -19.86 -8.16 -12.45
N LYS A 403 -19.16 -8.48 -11.36
CA LYS A 403 -17.91 -9.25 -11.42
C LYS A 403 -18.11 -10.46 -12.35
N PRO A 404 -17.08 -10.92 -13.08
CA PRO A 404 -17.16 -11.93 -14.16
C PRO A 404 -17.76 -13.30 -13.79
N HIS A 405 -18.26 -13.48 -12.57
CA HIS A 405 -18.94 -14.68 -12.11
C HIS A 405 -20.36 -14.89 -12.64
N LEU A 406 -20.82 -14.16 -13.66
CA LEU A 406 -22.16 -14.31 -14.25
C LEU A 406 -22.36 -15.60 -15.06
N GLY A 407 -21.50 -16.61 -14.87
CA GLY A 407 -21.76 -18.01 -15.22
C GLY A 407 -22.10 -18.89 -14.01
N GLU A 408 -21.95 -18.38 -12.79
CA GLU A 408 -22.19 -19.13 -11.54
C GLU A 408 -23.37 -18.56 -10.74
N ASP A 409 -24.05 -19.47 -10.04
CA ASP A 409 -25.23 -19.24 -9.21
C ASP A 409 -25.12 -17.97 -8.34
N TYR A 410 -25.96 -16.97 -8.60
CA TYR A 410 -26.06 -15.71 -7.85
C TYR A 410 -26.49 -15.92 -6.39
N LEU A 411 -26.82 -17.15 -6.02
CA LEU A 411 -27.13 -17.59 -4.66
C LEU A 411 -25.90 -17.92 -3.80
N LYS A 412 -24.67 -17.90 -4.36
CA LYS A 412 -23.46 -18.13 -3.55
C LYS A 412 -23.26 -17.00 -2.52
N PRO A 413 -23.07 -17.31 -1.22
CA PRO A 413 -22.94 -16.31 -0.17
C PRO A 413 -21.65 -15.49 -0.29
N LEU A 414 -21.73 -14.18 -0.07
CA LEU A 414 -20.56 -13.29 -0.02
C LEU A 414 -19.99 -13.18 1.41
N VAL A 415 -18.67 -13.14 1.50
CA VAL A 415 -17.95 -12.76 2.72
C VAL A 415 -18.01 -11.25 2.93
N CYS A 416 -17.81 -10.46 1.87
CA CYS A 416 -17.91 -9.00 1.90
C CYS A 416 -18.69 -8.48 0.69
N GLU A 417 -19.88 -7.93 0.91
CA GLU A 417 -20.73 -7.37 -0.12
C GLU A 417 -20.12 -6.11 -0.74
N CYS A 418 -19.47 -5.27 0.08
CA CYS A 418 -18.91 -4.00 -0.35
C CYS A 418 -17.78 -4.12 -1.39
N GLU A 419 -17.04 -5.23 -1.33
CA GLU A 419 -15.87 -5.52 -2.19
C GLU A 419 -16.11 -6.79 -3.03
N LEU A 420 -17.34 -7.32 -2.98
CA LEU A 420 -17.79 -8.55 -3.64
C LEU A 420 -16.84 -9.73 -3.41
N VAL A 421 -16.38 -9.92 -2.17
CA VAL A 421 -15.45 -10.99 -1.79
C VAL A 421 -16.24 -12.25 -1.48
N ARG A 422 -15.89 -13.34 -2.15
CA ARG A 422 -16.48 -14.66 -1.95
C ARG A 422 -15.62 -15.53 -1.02
N PRO A 423 -16.16 -16.64 -0.49
CA PRO A 423 -15.37 -17.63 0.24
C PRO A 423 -14.12 -18.06 -0.52
N GLU A 424 -14.22 -18.33 -1.82
CA GLU A 424 -13.10 -18.84 -2.64
C GLU A 424 -11.96 -17.82 -2.79
N ASP A 425 -12.25 -16.53 -2.64
CA ASP A 425 -11.24 -15.47 -2.63
C ASP A 425 -10.45 -15.41 -1.31
N ALA A 426 -11.09 -15.82 -0.20
CA ALA A 426 -10.56 -15.70 1.16
C ALA A 426 -9.95 -17.01 1.68
N ASP A 427 -10.57 -18.14 1.36
CA ASP A 427 -10.24 -19.46 1.89
C ASP A 427 -8.78 -19.88 1.64
N PRO A 428 -8.17 -19.63 0.45
CA PRO A 428 -6.76 -19.96 0.22
C PRO A 428 -5.76 -19.30 1.19
N TRP A 429 -6.18 -18.22 1.85
CA TRP A 429 -5.34 -17.46 2.76
C TRP A 429 -5.51 -17.86 4.23
N LEU A 430 -6.59 -18.58 4.58
CA LEU A 430 -6.94 -18.85 5.99
C LEU A 430 -5.89 -19.70 6.70
N GLU A 431 -5.30 -20.63 5.96
CA GLU A 431 -4.26 -21.55 6.44
C GLU A 431 -2.83 -21.07 6.12
N ASP A 432 -2.67 -20.00 5.34
CA ASP A 432 -1.34 -19.43 5.04
C ASP A 432 -0.70 -18.91 6.34
N PRO A 433 0.44 -19.49 6.79
CA PRO A 433 1.14 -19.03 7.99
C PRO A 433 1.61 -17.58 7.92
N ALA A 434 1.76 -17.01 6.72
CA ALA A 434 2.10 -15.60 6.52
C ALA A 434 0.93 -14.65 6.81
N VAL A 435 -0.31 -15.17 6.92
CA VAL A 435 -1.49 -14.42 7.33
C VAL A 435 -1.68 -14.55 8.84
N ARG A 436 -1.44 -13.47 9.58
CA ARG A 436 -1.58 -13.46 11.05
C ARG A 436 -2.95 -12.99 11.52
N GLY A 437 -3.69 -12.24 10.70
CA GLY A 437 -5.05 -11.82 11.07
C GLY A 437 -5.85 -11.17 9.94
N LEU A 438 -6.99 -10.58 10.29
CA LEU A 438 -7.94 -10.02 9.31
C LEU A 438 -7.39 -8.80 8.55
N GLU A 439 -6.40 -8.11 9.09
CA GLU A 439 -5.72 -7.03 8.36
C GLU A 439 -4.90 -7.55 7.16
N ASP A 440 -4.31 -8.74 7.29
CA ASP A 440 -3.54 -9.37 6.20
C ASP A 440 -4.49 -9.93 5.14
N MET A 441 -5.62 -10.49 5.61
CA MET A 441 -6.75 -10.88 4.75
C MET A 441 -7.27 -9.69 3.98
N ARG A 442 -7.45 -8.53 4.61
CA ARG A 442 -7.87 -7.29 3.95
C ARG A 442 -6.91 -6.93 2.83
N ARG A 443 -5.59 -7.07 3.00
CA ARG A 443 -4.62 -6.76 1.93
C ARG A 443 -4.65 -7.77 0.79
N ARG A 444 -5.01 -9.03 1.03
CA ARG A 444 -5.12 -10.08 0.01
C ARG A 444 -6.46 -10.12 -0.73
N THR A 445 -7.54 -9.69 -0.07
CA THR A 445 -8.92 -9.87 -0.57
C THR A 445 -9.68 -8.56 -0.74
N ARG A 446 -9.21 -7.49 -0.12
CA ARG A 446 -9.91 -6.21 0.07
C ARG A 446 -11.11 -6.23 1.00
N ALA A 447 -11.51 -7.37 1.54
CA ALA A 447 -12.63 -7.44 2.48
C ALA A 447 -12.44 -6.45 3.64
N GLY A 448 -13.45 -5.62 3.89
CA GLY A 448 -13.40 -4.55 4.91
C GLY A 448 -12.83 -3.20 4.44
N MET A 449 -12.40 -3.08 3.18
CA MET A 449 -12.00 -1.79 2.60
C MET A 449 -13.19 -0.91 2.19
N GLY A 450 -14.32 -1.52 1.83
CA GLY A 450 -15.48 -0.83 1.27
C GLY A 450 -16.37 -0.11 2.28
N PRO A 451 -17.58 0.33 1.88
CA PRO A 451 -18.26 1.40 2.60
C PRO A 451 -18.70 1.16 4.04
N CYS A 452 -18.93 -0.09 4.41
CA CYS A 452 -19.26 -0.45 5.79
C CYS A 452 -18.04 -0.44 6.73
N GLN A 453 -16.81 -0.30 6.19
CA GLN A 453 -15.56 -0.33 6.96
C GLN A 453 -15.47 -1.55 7.88
N ALA A 454 -15.70 -2.73 7.31
CA ALA A 454 -15.67 -4.03 7.98
C ALA A 454 -16.80 -4.33 8.99
N ALA A 455 -17.83 -3.48 9.12
CA ALA A 455 -18.93 -3.71 10.06
C ALA A 455 -19.66 -5.06 9.87
N VAL A 456 -19.66 -5.61 8.66
CA VAL A 456 -20.38 -6.86 8.35
C VAL A 456 -19.43 -8.03 8.07
N CYS A 457 -18.41 -7.81 7.24
CA CYS A 457 -17.52 -8.91 6.86
C CYS A 457 -16.54 -9.33 7.97
N SER A 458 -16.33 -8.50 9.00
CA SER A 458 -15.37 -8.79 10.08
C SER A 458 -15.71 -10.08 10.83
N TYR A 459 -16.95 -10.24 11.31
CA TYR A 459 -17.37 -11.45 12.04
C TYR A 459 -17.40 -12.69 11.14
N ARG A 460 -17.76 -12.53 9.86
CA ARG A 460 -17.75 -13.64 8.89
C ARG A 460 -16.34 -14.14 8.64
N LEU A 461 -15.40 -13.22 8.41
CA LEU A 461 -13.99 -13.55 8.24
C LEU A 461 -13.38 -14.12 9.53
N ALA A 462 -13.70 -13.55 10.69
CA ALA A 462 -13.21 -14.04 11.98
C ALA A 462 -13.64 -15.49 12.21
N GLY A 463 -14.93 -15.80 11.99
CA GLY A 463 -15.47 -17.15 12.11
C GLY A 463 -14.79 -18.14 11.17
N ARG A 464 -14.56 -17.77 9.91
CA ARG A 464 -13.82 -18.60 8.94
C ARG A 464 -12.37 -18.83 9.36
N LEU A 465 -11.68 -17.77 9.80
CA LEU A 465 -10.28 -17.83 10.23
C LEU A 465 -10.10 -18.83 11.39
N VAL A 466 -10.91 -18.70 12.44
CA VAL A 466 -10.78 -19.60 13.59
C VAL A 466 -11.20 -21.02 13.26
N THR A 467 -12.20 -21.19 12.39
CA THR A 467 -12.64 -22.53 11.95
C THR A 467 -11.53 -23.25 11.20
N ALA A 468 -10.90 -22.58 10.23
CA ALA A 468 -9.78 -23.13 9.46
C ALA A 468 -8.55 -23.44 10.34
N ARG A 469 -8.38 -22.69 11.44
CA ARG A 469 -7.24 -22.86 12.37
C ARG A 469 -7.55 -23.71 13.59
N HIS A 470 -8.75 -24.30 13.66
CA HIS A 470 -9.22 -25.04 14.84
C HIS A 470 -9.11 -24.25 16.15
N GLN A 471 -9.35 -22.93 16.09
CA GLN A 471 -9.36 -22.02 17.23
C GLN A 471 -10.78 -21.81 17.76
N ASP A 472 -10.90 -21.35 19.00
CA ASP A 472 -12.19 -21.13 19.65
C ASP A 472 -12.86 -19.79 19.28
N GLY A 473 -14.08 -19.59 19.78
CA GLY A 473 -14.83 -18.36 19.57
C GLY A 473 -14.19 -17.11 20.19
N ALA A 474 -13.38 -17.23 21.25
CA ALA A 474 -12.71 -16.08 21.84
C ALA A 474 -11.67 -15.49 20.89
N MET A 475 -10.95 -16.35 20.15
CA MET A 475 -10.05 -15.90 19.09
C MET A 475 -10.78 -15.18 17.95
N ALA A 476 -12.02 -15.58 17.62
CA ALA A 476 -12.81 -14.88 16.60
C ALA A 476 -13.17 -13.47 17.07
N THR A 477 -13.58 -13.34 18.33
CA THR A 477 -13.86 -12.05 18.97
C THR A 477 -12.66 -11.12 18.93
N ARG A 478 -11.48 -11.60 19.34
CA ARG A 478 -10.23 -10.81 19.31
C ARG A 478 -9.86 -10.39 17.89
N ALA A 479 -9.88 -11.32 16.93
CA ALA A 479 -9.58 -11.02 15.53
C ALA A 479 -10.54 -9.97 14.94
N MET A 480 -11.83 -10.03 15.31
CA MET A 480 -12.82 -9.02 14.92
C MET A 480 -12.54 -7.66 15.58
N ALA A 481 -12.26 -7.62 16.88
CA ALA A 481 -11.98 -6.38 17.62
C ALA A 481 -10.73 -5.67 17.09
N ASP A 482 -9.64 -6.42 16.89
CA ASP A 482 -8.39 -5.90 16.32
C ASP A 482 -8.62 -5.31 14.93
N PHE A 483 -9.45 -5.98 14.12
CA PHE A 483 -9.78 -5.50 12.78
C PHE A 483 -10.65 -4.24 12.79
N LEU A 484 -11.60 -4.13 13.71
CA LEU A 484 -12.42 -2.92 13.84
C LEU A 484 -11.59 -1.73 14.35
N GLU A 485 -10.66 -1.96 15.28
CA GLU A 485 -9.74 -0.94 15.79
C GLU A 485 -8.85 -0.37 14.68
N THR A 486 -8.32 -1.20 13.78
CA THR A 486 -7.52 -0.72 12.65
C THR A 486 -8.36 0.09 11.65
N ARG A 487 -9.66 -0.20 11.51
CA ARG A 487 -10.59 0.64 10.74
C ARG A 487 -10.85 1.96 11.45
N TRP A 488 -11.10 1.93 12.76
CA TRP A 488 -11.38 3.09 13.60
C TRP A 488 -10.29 4.17 13.50
N ARG A 489 -9.01 3.77 13.48
CA ARG A 489 -7.86 4.69 13.31
C ARG A 489 -8.00 5.61 12.10
N GLY A 490 -8.64 5.16 11.02
CA GLY A 490 -8.93 5.99 9.85
C GLY A 490 -10.27 6.72 9.92
N VAL A 491 -11.29 6.11 10.52
CA VAL A 491 -12.66 6.66 10.63
C VAL A 491 -12.72 7.88 11.55
N ARG A 492 -11.96 7.90 12.65
CA ARG A 492 -12.00 8.98 13.66
C ARG A 492 -11.75 10.38 13.09
N HIS A 493 -10.99 10.47 11.99
CA HIS A 493 -10.64 11.72 11.32
C HIS A 493 -11.76 12.28 10.43
N VAL A 494 -12.80 11.49 10.19
CA VAL A 494 -13.97 11.83 9.36
C VAL A 494 -15.28 11.58 10.11
N PHE A 495 -15.25 11.65 11.44
CA PHE A 495 -16.32 11.22 12.32
C PHE A 495 -17.45 12.26 12.47
N TRP A 496 -18.10 12.59 11.36
CA TRP A 496 -19.23 13.53 11.31
C TRP A 496 -20.29 13.10 10.29
N GLY A 497 -21.45 13.78 10.31
CA GLY A 497 -22.50 13.60 9.31
C GLY A 497 -22.91 12.14 9.10
N SER A 498 -22.95 11.70 7.83
CA SER A 498 -23.32 10.33 7.47
C SER A 498 -22.34 9.26 7.99
N GLN A 499 -21.08 9.61 8.24
CA GLN A 499 -20.11 8.67 8.80
C GLN A 499 -20.36 8.39 10.28
N LEU A 500 -20.81 9.39 11.04
CA LEU A 500 -21.26 9.21 12.41
C LEU A 500 -22.46 8.25 12.47
N ARG A 501 -23.42 8.39 11.55
CA ARG A 501 -24.58 7.47 11.46
C ARG A 501 -24.14 6.03 11.17
N GLN A 502 -23.22 5.84 10.22
CA GLN A 502 -22.67 4.52 9.93
C GLN A 502 -21.98 3.93 11.17
N ALA A 503 -21.23 4.73 11.92
CA ALA A 503 -20.57 4.25 13.12
C ALA A 503 -21.55 3.81 14.21
N GLN A 504 -22.69 4.50 14.38
CA GLN A 504 -23.75 4.05 15.29
C GLN A 504 -24.32 2.68 14.90
N VAL A 505 -24.51 2.43 13.60
CA VAL A 505 -24.90 1.09 13.11
C VAL A 505 -23.84 0.05 13.44
N THR A 506 -22.56 0.35 13.20
CA THR A 506 -21.45 -0.54 13.55
C THR A 506 -21.40 -0.81 15.06
N THR A 507 -21.61 0.21 15.89
CA THR A 507 -21.68 0.07 17.35
C THR A 507 -22.82 -0.86 17.78
N GLY A 508 -24.04 -0.65 17.27
CA GLY A 508 -25.17 -1.54 17.59
C GLY A 508 -24.92 -2.99 17.15
N LEU A 509 -24.30 -3.20 15.98
CA LEU A 509 -23.95 -4.54 15.52
C LEU A 509 -22.92 -5.23 16.43
N HIS A 510 -21.87 -4.54 16.86
CA HIS A 510 -20.77 -5.19 17.58
C HIS A 510 -20.89 -5.13 19.10
N LEU A 511 -21.30 -4.00 19.67
CA LEU A 511 -21.43 -3.87 21.12
C LEU A 511 -22.78 -4.39 21.61
N GLU A 512 -23.89 -4.12 20.92
CA GLU A 512 -25.20 -4.54 21.40
C GLU A 512 -25.54 -5.98 20.98
N LEU A 513 -25.45 -6.30 19.68
CA LEU A 513 -25.84 -7.62 19.17
C LEU A 513 -24.79 -8.69 19.49
N PHE A 514 -23.50 -8.39 19.32
CA PHE A 514 -22.43 -9.36 19.63
C PHE A 514 -21.87 -9.25 21.05
N ASN A 515 -22.31 -8.27 21.84
CA ASN A 515 -21.89 -8.11 23.25
C ASN A 515 -20.35 -8.05 23.42
N LEU A 516 -19.68 -7.42 22.45
CA LEU A 516 -18.22 -7.35 22.38
C LEU A 516 -17.62 -6.55 23.54
N ASP A 517 -18.35 -5.56 24.06
CA ASP A 517 -17.99 -4.77 25.24
C ASP A 517 -17.84 -5.68 26.48
N ARG A 518 -18.74 -6.66 26.66
CA ARG A 518 -18.63 -7.60 27.78
C ARG A 518 -17.43 -8.53 27.64
N GLN A 519 -17.11 -9.01 26.44
CA GLN A 519 -15.98 -9.92 26.23
C GLN A 519 -14.62 -9.22 26.36
N LEU A 520 -14.44 -8.01 25.81
CA LEU A 520 -13.20 -7.23 25.96
C LEU A 520 -12.94 -6.81 27.42
N MET A 521 -14.01 -6.62 28.22
CA MET A 521 -13.92 -6.33 29.65
C MET A 521 -13.58 -7.57 30.51
N LEU A 522 -13.78 -8.79 29.99
CA LEU A 522 -13.42 -10.04 30.67
C LEU A 522 -11.94 -10.40 30.45
N GLU A 523 -11.34 -10.08 29.30
CA GLU A 523 -9.91 -10.31 29.03
C GLU A 523 -8.97 -9.39 29.83
N ASN A 524 -9.48 -8.26 30.33
CA ASN A 524 -8.75 -7.36 31.24
C ASN A 524 -8.99 -7.67 32.73
N ARG A 525 -9.71 -8.75 33.06
CA ARG A 525 -9.77 -9.22 34.45
C ARG A 525 -8.63 -10.21 34.68
N PRO A 526 -7.92 -10.12 35.83
CA PRO A 526 -7.09 -11.24 36.25
C PRO A 526 -7.95 -12.51 36.27
N PRO A 527 -7.37 -13.69 35.99
CA PRO A 527 -8.13 -14.93 35.97
C PRO A 527 -8.95 -15.04 37.27
N PRO A 528 -10.17 -15.61 37.22
CA PRO A 528 -10.92 -15.85 38.44
C PRO A 528 -9.99 -16.63 39.38
N VAL A 529 -9.74 -16.07 40.55
CA VAL A 529 -9.11 -16.80 41.65
C VAL A 529 -9.97 -18.03 41.80
N GLY A 530 -9.38 -19.20 41.50
CA GLY A 530 -10.10 -20.46 41.57
C GLY A 530 -10.80 -20.56 42.92
N GLU A 531 -11.99 -21.14 42.92
CA GLU A 531 -12.57 -21.68 44.14
C GLU A 531 -11.60 -22.75 44.66
N ASP A 532 -10.62 -22.31 45.42
CA ASP A 532 -9.76 -23.20 46.17
C ASP A 532 -10.61 -23.73 47.31
N HIS A 533 -10.86 -25.04 47.27
CA HIS A 533 -11.34 -25.77 48.43
C HIS A 533 -10.45 -25.41 49.61
N GLY A 534 -11.06 -24.75 50.59
CA GLY A 534 -10.33 -23.95 51.55
C GLY A 534 -9.21 -24.70 52.27
N VAL A 535 -8.06 -24.05 52.34
CA VAL A 535 -7.24 -24.02 53.55
C VAL A 535 -6.70 -22.60 53.66
N GLY A 536 -7.04 -21.95 54.77
CA GLY A 536 -6.82 -20.52 54.96
C GLY A 536 -5.35 -20.12 55.03
N LEU A 537 -5.12 -18.83 54.80
CA LEU A 537 -4.18 -18.01 55.55
C LEU A 537 -4.59 -16.55 55.33
N ALA A 538 -5.13 -15.97 56.39
CA ALA A 538 -5.20 -14.52 56.52
C ALA A 538 -3.79 -13.96 56.64
N GLU A 539 -3.65 -12.69 56.22
CA GLU A 539 -2.67 -11.68 56.64
C GLU A 539 -1.85 -11.05 55.50
N ALA A 540 -1.68 -9.74 55.64
CA ALA A 540 -0.85 -8.80 54.88
C ALA A 540 -1.44 -8.18 53.60
N ALA A 541 -2.62 -7.57 53.74
CA ALA A 541 -2.87 -6.28 53.10
C ALA A 541 -2.13 -5.19 53.88
N GLN A 542 -1.00 -4.70 53.36
CA GLN A 542 -0.44 -3.35 53.52
C GLN A 542 1.06 -3.37 53.21
N ALA A 543 1.45 -2.87 52.05
CA ALA A 543 2.62 -2.01 51.90
C ALA A 543 2.74 -1.50 50.46
N THR A 544 2.86 -0.18 50.36
CA THR A 544 3.64 0.55 49.36
C THR A 544 3.18 0.54 47.89
N ARG A 545 2.33 1.53 47.56
CA ARG A 545 2.62 2.37 46.38
C ARG A 545 3.86 3.20 46.71
N PRO A 546 4.78 3.42 45.75
CA PRO A 546 4.97 4.80 45.33
C PRO A 546 5.30 5.01 43.82
N ARG A 547 4.71 6.12 43.35
CA ARG A 547 5.06 7.05 42.25
C ARG A 547 5.13 6.55 40.82
#